data_AF-A0A940CXD7-F1
#
_entry.id   AF-A0A940CXD7-F1
#
_cell.length_a   1.000
_cell.length_b   1.000
_cell.length_c   1.000
_cell.angle_alpha   90.00
_cell.angle_beta   90.00
_cell.angle_gamma   90.00
#
_symmetry.space_group_name_H-M   'P 1'
#
loop_
_entity.id
_entity.type
_entity.pdbx_description
1 polymer ?
#
loop_
_entity_poly.entity_id
_entity_poly.type
_entity_poly.pdbx_seq_one_letter_code
_entity_poly.pdbx_strand_id
1 'polypeptide(L)'
;MFNPNSLASKIDYTYLVPAGTYEKFNEFLLKALQYPFRSLCVPPSLIPYIKDNFKNLNFKISSVTGFPLGFSLTETKLAEIEYLLELGVDEIDFVINLIWLKSRDYKRLEKELFSIRKIAENKVLKSIIETSYLQEADIKNAVEILIFTGIDFIKTSTGFAKRGASVEDIEIIKKFSKGRIKIKASGGIKTLRDTLKFLSAGADVIGTSSGYEIIKELETQGKTTSNLEEIEFYVDGSSLGNPGPGGWAVLIKSGEKEEILSGGDPLATNNQMELKAVISALSHFKEPKRLKIYTDSEYVIKGVTEWLPKWKKRGYITSDGKPVKNRELWEVLERLINFHQVKWEKVSAHSGNFYNEKVDKIAKESAKKWRKNF
;
A
#
# COMPACT_ATOMS: atom_id res chain seq x y z
N MET A 1 -14.26 5.94 -11.83
CA MET A 1 -13.39 5.06 -11.00
C MET A 1 -12.01 5.06 -11.63
N PHE A 2 -10.93 5.21 -10.86
CA PHE A 2 -9.57 5.19 -11.41
C PHE A 2 -9.17 3.76 -11.79
N ASN A 3 -8.52 3.58 -12.93
CA ASN A 3 -7.67 2.43 -13.22
C ASN A 3 -6.19 2.74 -12.87
N PRO A 4 -5.28 1.74 -12.80
CA PRO A 4 -3.87 1.93 -12.43
C PRO A 4 -3.17 3.07 -13.18
N ASN A 5 -3.29 3.12 -14.51
CA ASN A 5 -2.64 4.15 -15.32
C ASN A 5 -3.23 5.55 -15.08
N SER A 6 -4.55 5.65 -14.97
CA SER A 6 -5.22 6.93 -14.70
C SER A 6 -4.89 7.47 -13.30
N LEU A 7 -4.71 6.60 -12.30
CA LEU A 7 -4.26 7.03 -10.97
C LEU A 7 -2.78 7.42 -10.98
N ALA A 8 -1.93 6.64 -11.67
CA ALA A 8 -0.50 6.97 -11.81
C ALA A 8 -0.32 8.34 -12.46
N SER A 9 -1.13 8.69 -13.47
CA SER A 9 -1.10 10.01 -14.13
C SER A 9 -1.46 11.20 -13.23
N LYS A 10 -1.92 10.93 -11.99
CA LYS A 10 -2.20 11.93 -10.96
C LYS A 10 -1.12 11.99 -9.87
N ILE A 11 -0.07 11.17 -9.97
CA ILE A 11 0.97 11.03 -8.94
C ILE A 11 2.30 11.61 -9.45
N ASP A 12 2.86 12.54 -8.68
CA ASP A 12 4.27 12.92 -8.74
C ASP A 12 5.06 11.93 -7.88
N TYR A 13 5.65 10.93 -8.54
CA TYR A 13 6.38 9.88 -7.85
C TYR A 13 7.70 10.44 -7.35
N THR A 14 7.89 10.43 -6.03
CA THR A 14 8.88 11.29 -5.37
C THR A 14 10.00 10.48 -4.75
N TYR A 15 11.25 10.85 -5.07
CA TYR A 15 12.45 10.38 -4.40
C TYR A 15 13.20 11.59 -3.84
N LEU A 16 13.06 11.88 -2.54
CA LEU A 16 13.76 12.97 -1.84
C LEU A 16 14.43 12.44 -0.56
N VAL A 17 15.10 11.29 -0.67
CA VAL A 17 15.75 10.61 0.46
C VAL A 17 17.10 11.27 0.73
N PRO A 18 17.33 11.91 1.90
CA PRO A 18 18.57 12.70 2.14
C PRO A 18 19.87 11.90 2.02
N ALA A 19 19.86 10.62 2.40
CA ALA A 19 20.99 9.70 2.30
C ALA A 19 20.69 8.54 1.34
N GLY A 20 20.02 8.84 0.23
CA GLY A 20 19.78 7.88 -0.85
C GLY A 20 21.05 7.55 -1.62
N THR A 21 21.22 6.30 -2.04
CA THR A 21 22.32 5.88 -2.91
C THR A 21 21.86 5.80 -4.37
N TYR A 22 22.79 5.72 -5.32
CA TYR A 22 22.44 5.52 -6.74
C TYR A 22 21.74 4.18 -6.96
N GLU A 23 22.10 3.13 -6.21
CA GLU A 23 21.43 1.82 -6.29
C GLU A 23 19.95 1.95 -5.93
N LYS A 24 19.65 2.60 -4.79
CA LYS A 24 18.26 2.84 -4.37
C LYS A 24 17.50 3.74 -5.34
N PHE A 25 18.19 4.72 -5.92
CA PHE A 25 17.58 5.58 -6.93
C PHE A 25 17.27 4.81 -8.22
N ASN A 26 18.14 3.90 -8.64
CA ASN A 26 17.91 3.04 -9.80
C ASN A 26 16.73 2.07 -9.55
N GLU A 27 16.59 1.52 -8.35
CA GLU A 27 15.41 0.75 -7.96
C GLU A 27 14.12 1.58 -8.06
N PHE A 28 14.16 2.84 -7.61
CA PHE A 28 13.06 3.79 -7.77
C PHE A 28 12.70 4.02 -9.24
N LEU A 29 13.68 4.19 -10.13
CA LEU A 29 13.46 4.34 -11.57
C LEU A 29 12.85 3.08 -12.20
N LEU A 30 13.32 1.89 -11.82
CA LEU A 30 12.75 0.62 -12.29
C LEU A 30 11.27 0.46 -11.88
N LYS A 31 10.90 0.93 -10.70
CA LYS A 31 9.50 1.01 -10.27
C LYS A 31 8.72 2.06 -11.06
N ALA A 32 9.33 3.23 -11.29
CA ALA A 32 8.71 4.31 -12.03
C ALA A 32 8.31 3.89 -13.46
N LEU A 33 9.21 3.19 -14.16
CA LEU A 33 9.00 2.74 -15.55
C LEU A 33 7.80 1.80 -15.75
N GLN A 34 7.26 1.21 -14.68
CA GLN A 34 6.11 0.31 -14.78
C GLN A 34 4.77 1.04 -14.97
N TYR A 35 4.72 2.34 -14.67
CA TYR A 35 3.47 3.11 -14.70
C TYR A 35 3.67 4.51 -15.27
N PRO A 36 2.64 5.10 -15.92
CA PRO A 36 2.72 6.45 -16.45
C PRO A 36 2.52 7.50 -15.34
N PHE A 37 3.45 7.56 -14.39
CA PHE A 37 3.46 8.61 -13.37
C PHE A 37 3.51 10.00 -14.01
N ARG A 38 2.83 10.98 -13.40
CA ARG A 38 2.73 12.35 -13.93
C ARG A 38 4.11 12.99 -14.11
N SER A 39 4.97 12.81 -13.11
CA SER A 39 6.35 13.29 -13.07
C SER A 39 7.16 12.50 -12.05
N LEU A 40 8.48 12.57 -12.16
CA LEU A 40 9.42 12.11 -11.13
C LEU A 40 9.98 13.33 -10.39
N CYS A 41 9.72 13.42 -9.09
CA CYS A 41 10.24 14.48 -8.24
C CYS A 41 11.51 14.01 -7.53
N VAL A 42 12.66 14.59 -7.87
CA VAL A 42 14.00 14.15 -7.42
C VAL A 42 14.81 15.30 -6.83
N PRO A 43 15.85 15.07 -6.02
CA PRO A 43 16.73 16.14 -5.56
C PRO A 43 17.55 16.73 -6.71
N PRO A 44 17.96 18.01 -6.64
CA PRO A 44 18.80 18.66 -7.65
C PRO A 44 20.05 17.87 -8.05
N SER A 45 20.71 17.23 -7.09
CA SER A 45 21.96 16.47 -7.32
C SER A 45 21.79 15.23 -8.19
N LEU A 46 20.57 14.70 -8.34
CA LEU A 46 20.31 13.53 -9.19
C LEU A 46 19.95 13.90 -10.63
N ILE A 47 19.72 15.18 -10.94
CA ILE A 47 19.38 15.60 -12.31
C ILE A 47 20.51 15.30 -13.31
N PRO A 48 21.79 15.63 -13.03
CA PRO A 48 22.89 15.25 -13.92
C PRO A 48 23.03 13.73 -14.08
N TYR A 49 22.90 13.00 -12.96
CA TYR A 49 22.96 11.53 -12.98
C TYR A 49 21.89 10.92 -13.90
N ILE A 50 20.66 11.43 -13.87
CA ILE A 50 19.58 10.99 -14.78
C ILE A 50 19.97 11.26 -16.24
N LYS A 51 20.47 12.47 -16.55
CA LYS A 51 20.86 12.83 -17.92
C LYS A 51 21.98 11.96 -18.47
N ASP A 52 22.99 11.68 -17.66
CA ASP A 52 24.16 10.93 -18.08
C ASP A 52 23.86 9.46 -18.32
N ASN A 53 22.95 8.87 -17.51
CA ASN A 53 22.71 7.43 -17.47
C ASN A 53 21.38 6.99 -18.12
N PHE A 54 20.40 7.89 -18.26
CA PHE A 54 19.03 7.55 -18.68
C PHE A 54 18.49 8.48 -19.78
N LYS A 55 19.16 8.48 -20.94
CA LYS A 55 18.86 9.39 -22.07
C LYS A 55 17.44 9.31 -22.64
N ASN A 56 16.76 8.16 -22.49
CA ASN A 56 15.43 7.91 -23.06
C ASN A 56 14.32 7.83 -21.99
N LEU A 57 14.54 8.46 -20.83
CA LEU A 57 13.56 8.47 -19.75
C LEU A 57 12.38 9.38 -20.12
N ASN A 58 11.26 8.78 -20.56
CA ASN A 58 10.06 9.51 -20.98
C ASN A 58 9.18 9.93 -19.79
N PHE A 59 9.75 10.69 -18.85
CA PHE A 59 9.03 11.29 -17.74
C PHE A 59 9.31 12.78 -17.67
N LYS A 60 8.31 13.55 -17.24
CA LYS A 60 8.58 14.90 -16.75
C LYS A 60 9.41 14.80 -15.49
N ILE A 61 10.49 15.57 -15.44
CA ILE A 61 11.36 15.64 -14.28
C ILE A 61 11.04 16.90 -13.49
N SER A 62 10.75 16.72 -12.21
CA SER A 62 10.57 17.81 -11.26
C SER A 62 11.68 17.79 -10.22
N SER A 63 12.13 18.97 -9.82
CA SER A 63 13.11 19.13 -8.74
C SER A 63 12.63 20.13 -7.70
N VAL A 64 13.31 20.19 -6.56
CA VAL A 64 12.97 21.05 -5.44
C VAL A 64 13.94 22.22 -5.28
N THR A 65 13.46 23.35 -4.76
CA THR A 65 14.27 24.57 -4.51
C THR A 65 13.96 25.18 -3.16
N GLY A 66 14.98 25.70 -2.47
CA GLY A 66 14.84 26.27 -1.14
C GLY A 66 14.28 25.25 -0.15
N PHE A 67 14.49 23.97 -0.43
CA PHE A 67 13.82 22.85 0.23
C PHE A 67 14.69 22.25 1.35
N PRO A 68 14.11 21.79 2.47
CA PRO A 68 12.68 21.82 2.79
C PRO A 68 12.23 23.09 3.54
N LEU A 69 13.14 23.99 3.93
CA LEU A 69 12.83 24.99 4.96
C LEU A 69 12.32 26.33 4.42
N GLY A 70 12.58 26.66 3.16
CA GLY A 70 12.05 27.86 2.48
C GLY A 70 12.64 29.19 2.93
N PHE A 71 13.53 29.20 3.92
CA PHE A 71 14.07 30.41 4.54
C PHE A 71 15.34 30.98 3.87
N SER A 72 15.77 30.39 2.76
CA SER A 72 16.91 30.90 2.00
C SER A 72 16.59 32.28 1.42
N LEU A 73 17.63 33.07 1.18
CA LEU A 73 17.49 34.35 0.47
C LEU A 73 16.95 34.11 -0.95
N THR A 74 16.25 35.11 -1.48
CA THR A 74 15.64 35.05 -2.80
C THR A 74 16.69 34.78 -3.88
N GLU A 75 17.83 35.46 -3.82
CA GLU A 75 18.93 35.30 -4.77
C GLU A 75 19.48 33.87 -4.79
N THR A 76 19.53 33.19 -3.63
CA THR A 76 19.93 31.78 -3.55
C THR A 76 18.91 30.87 -4.23
N LYS A 77 17.61 31.10 -4.01
CA LYS A 77 16.56 30.31 -4.68
C LYS A 77 16.56 30.53 -6.19
N LEU A 78 16.73 31.78 -6.64
CA LEU A 78 16.77 32.12 -8.06
C LEU A 78 17.95 31.45 -8.76
N ALA A 79 19.16 31.51 -8.17
CA ALA A 79 20.33 30.84 -8.73
C ALA A 79 20.15 29.31 -8.82
N GLU A 80 19.56 28.68 -7.79
CA GLU A 80 19.24 27.25 -7.83
C GLU A 80 18.20 26.93 -8.93
N ILE A 81 17.18 27.77 -9.11
CA ILE A 81 16.17 27.61 -10.17
C ILE A 81 16.81 27.74 -11.55
N GLU A 82 17.58 28.81 -11.80
CA GLU A 82 18.25 29.05 -13.08
C GLU A 82 19.11 27.83 -13.46
N TYR A 83 19.88 27.30 -12.52
CA TYR A 83 20.69 26.12 -12.77
C TYR A 83 19.85 24.86 -13.04
N LEU A 84 18.74 24.65 -12.33
CA LEU A 84 17.81 23.54 -12.63
C LEU A 84 17.19 23.68 -14.03
N LEU A 85 16.91 24.90 -14.48
CA LEU A 85 16.40 25.19 -15.83
C LEU A 85 17.45 24.88 -16.91
N GLU A 86 18.71 25.24 -16.70
CA GLU A 86 19.84 24.84 -17.57
C GLU A 86 19.99 23.31 -17.61
N LEU A 87 19.79 22.67 -16.46
CA LEU A 87 19.70 21.23 -16.34
C LEU A 87 18.39 20.64 -16.91
N GLY A 88 17.55 21.42 -17.59
CA GLY A 88 16.43 20.92 -18.37
C GLY A 88 15.27 20.35 -17.55
N VAL A 89 15.13 20.75 -16.28
CA VAL A 89 14.00 20.35 -15.44
C VAL A 89 12.68 20.89 -16.03
N ASP A 90 11.61 20.09 -15.97
CA ASP A 90 10.29 20.43 -16.51
C ASP A 90 9.43 21.23 -15.52
N GLU A 91 9.55 20.90 -14.23
CA GLU A 91 8.69 21.47 -13.17
C GLU A 91 9.48 21.74 -11.88
N ILE A 92 9.16 22.83 -11.17
CA ILE A 92 9.89 23.23 -9.97
C ILE A 92 8.95 23.25 -8.76
N ASP A 93 9.32 22.52 -7.72
CA ASP A 93 8.66 22.49 -6.42
C ASP A 93 9.47 23.31 -5.40
N PHE A 94 9.11 24.57 -5.16
CA PHE A 94 9.87 25.44 -4.26
C PHE A 94 9.12 25.71 -2.96
N VAL A 95 9.85 25.93 -1.86
CA VAL A 95 9.25 26.30 -0.57
C VAL A 95 9.21 27.82 -0.43
N ILE A 96 8.03 28.38 -0.15
CA ILE A 96 7.91 29.82 0.12
C ILE A 96 8.61 30.20 1.42
N ASN A 97 8.95 31.48 1.54
CA ASN A 97 9.42 32.00 2.81
C ASN A 97 8.26 32.09 3.82
N LEU A 98 8.17 31.08 4.70
CA LEU A 98 7.14 30.99 5.73
C LEU A 98 7.25 32.10 6.77
N ILE A 99 8.47 32.60 7.02
CA ILE A 99 8.70 33.70 7.96
C ILE A 99 7.98 34.94 7.43
N TRP A 100 8.18 35.30 6.16
CA TRP A 100 7.50 36.45 5.55
C TRP A 100 5.98 36.31 5.49
N LEU A 101 5.49 35.11 5.17
CA LEU A 101 4.04 34.84 5.20
C LEU A 101 3.45 35.09 6.60
N LYS A 102 4.05 34.50 7.64
CA LYS A 102 3.55 34.61 9.02
C LYS A 102 3.75 36.01 9.62
N SER A 103 4.82 36.70 9.23
CA SER A 103 5.08 38.09 9.60
C SER A 103 4.24 39.09 8.80
N ARG A 104 3.43 38.63 7.83
CA ARG A 104 2.64 39.46 6.92
C ARG A 104 3.46 40.43 6.07
N ASP A 105 4.73 40.10 5.81
CA ASP A 105 5.58 40.81 4.87
C ASP A 105 5.27 40.33 3.44
N TYR A 106 4.03 40.55 3.02
CA TYR A 106 3.52 40.07 1.72
C TYR A 106 4.24 40.74 0.56
N LYS A 107 4.63 42.00 0.70
CA LYS A 107 5.40 42.72 -0.33
C LYS A 107 6.71 42.01 -0.66
N ARG A 108 7.42 41.51 0.36
CA ARG A 108 8.68 40.79 0.15
C ARG A 108 8.44 39.40 -0.44
N LEU A 109 7.42 38.69 0.04
CA LEU A 109 7.03 37.39 -0.49
C LEU A 109 6.60 37.48 -1.96
N GLU A 110 5.75 38.44 -2.31
CA GLU A 110 5.32 38.71 -3.70
C GLU A 110 6.51 39.03 -4.60
N LYS A 111 7.46 39.86 -4.13
CA LYS A 111 8.67 40.16 -4.90
C LYS A 111 9.48 38.91 -5.24
N GLU A 112 9.65 37.99 -4.28
CA GLU A 112 10.32 36.70 -4.52
C GLU A 112 9.55 35.87 -5.56
N LEU A 113 8.23 35.74 -5.39
CA LEU A 113 7.39 34.95 -6.27
C LEU A 113 7.34 35.48 -7.71
N PHE A 114 7.25 36.80 -7.90
CA PHE A 114 7.34 37.42 -9.22
C PHE A 114 8.71 37.17 -9.88
N SER A 115 9.78 37.21 -9.08
CA SER A 115 11.14 36.93 -9.59
C SER A 115 11.27 35.48 -10.04
N ILE A 116 10.76 34.53 -9.25
CA ILE A 116 10.70 33.10 -9.58
C ILE A 116 9.86 32.88 -10.85
N ARG A 117 8.66 33.46 -10.91
CA ARG A 117 7.78 33.34 -12.08
C ARG A 117 8.44 33.85 -13.35
N LYS A 118 9.15 34.98 -13.28
CA LYS A 118 9.85 35.62 -14.39
C LYS A 118 10.94 34.72 -14.98
N ILE A 119 11.81 34.14 -14.16
CA ILE A 119 12.90 33.30 -14.68
C ILE A 119 12.42 31.93 -15.18
N ALA A 120 11.30 31.45 -14.64
CA ALA A 120 10.74 30.15 -14.98
C ALA A 120 9.48 30.26 -15.85
N GLU A 121 9.29 31.32 -16.65
CA GLU A 121 8.03 31.69 -17.33
C GLU A 121 7.26 30.52 -17.96
N ASN A 122 7.95 29.63 -18.67
CA ASN A 122 7.35 28.50 -19.40
C ASN A 122 7.35 27.17 -18.64
N LYS A 123 7.58 27.19 -17.33
CA LYS A 123 7.69 25.98 -16.50
C LYS A 123 6.55 25.90 -15.50
N VAL A 124 6.20 24.68 -15.10
CA VAL A 124 5.22 24.46 -14.05
C VAL A 124 5.84 24.76 -12.70
N LEU A 125 5.26 25.70 -11.96
CA LEU A 125 5.70 26.11 -10.63
C LEU A 125 4.75 25.59 -9.55
N LYS A 126 5.31 24.89 -8.56
CA LYS A 126 4.57 24.37 -7.40
C LYS A 126 5.14 24.96 -6.11
N SER A 127 4.35 25.80 -5.46
CA SER A 127 4.74 26.45 -4.20
C SER A 127 4.32 25.61 -3.00
N ILE A 128 5.30 25.12 -2.24
CA ILE A 128 5.10 24.44 -0.97
C ILE A 128 4.89 25.46 0.14
N ILE A 129 3.72 25.45 0.76
CA ILE A 129 3.35 26.39 1.85
C ILE A 129 3.51 25.80 3.25
N GLU A 130 3.83 24.51 3.35
CA GLU A 130 4.01 23.77 4.60
C GLU A 130 2.90 24.01 5.63
N THR A 131 1.70 23.51 5.31
CA THR A 131 0.46 23.74 6.08
C THR A 131 0.55 23.34 7.55
N SER A 132 1.50 22.48 7.92
CA SER A 132 1.73 22.07 9.31
C SER A 132 2.07 23.23 10.26
N TYR A 133 2.54 24.37 9.74
CA TYR A 133 2.86 25.57 10.53
C TYR A 133 1.83 26.70 10.40
N LEU A 134 0.76 26.49 9.63
CA LEU A 134 -0.14 27.54 9.19
C LEU A 134 -1.55 27.38 9.77
N GLN A 135 -2.18 28.51 10.07
CA GLN A 135 -3.61 28.58 10.39
C GLN A 135 -4.42 28.85 9.12
N GLU A 136 -5.76 28.69 9.16
CA GLU A 136 -6.64 28.96 8.01
C GLU A 136 -6.41 30.36 7.41
N ALA A 137 -6.21 31.37 8.25
CA ALA A 137 -5.91 32.74 7.79
C ALA A 137 -4.57 32.82 7.03
N ASP A 138 -3.55 32.11 7.47
CA ASP A 138 -2.26 32.05 6.78
C ASP A 138 -2.41 31.36 5.41
N ILE A 139 -3.13 30.23 5.37
CA ILE A 139 -3.40 29.47 4.14
C ILE A 139 -4.17 30.32 3.13
N LYS A 140 -5.20 31.05 3.59
CA LYS A 140 -5.96 31.97 2.75
C LYS A 140 -5.04 32.98 2.07
N ASN A 141 -4.20 33.68 2.84
CA ASN A 141 -3.28 34.69 2.31
C ASN A 141 -2.29 34.06 1.32
N ALA A 142 -1.76 32.87 1.63
CA ALA A 142 -0.87 32.15 0.72
C ALA A 142 -1.56 31.85 -0.61
N VAL A 143 -2.80 31.34 -0.60
CA VAL A 143 -3.57 31.07 -1.82
C VAL A 143 -3.77 32.34 -2.66
N GLU A 144 -4.17 33.45 -2.04
CA GLU A 144 -4.40 34.72 -2.74
C GLU A 144 -3.11 35.26 -3.38
N ILE A 145 -1.99 35.24 -2.64
CA ILE A 145 -0.67 35.69 -3.13
C ILE A 145 -0.18 34.80 -4.27
N LEU A 146 -0.32 33.48 -4.15
CA LEU A 146 0.15 32.54 -5.19
C LEU A 146 -0.65 32.70 -6.49
N ILE A 147 -1.96 32.94 -6.40
CA ILE A 147 -2.79 33.24 -7.58
C ILE A 147 -2.35 34.57 -8.20
N PHE A 148 -2.18 35.61 -7.39
CA PHE A 148 -1.77 36.93 -7.85
C PHE A 148 -0.40 36.93 -8.56
N THR A 149 0.51 36.09 -8.09
CA THR A 149 1.88 35.99 -8.63
C THR A 149 2.04 34.99 -9.78
N GLY A 150 0.94 34.35 -10.22
CA GLY A 150 0.94 33.46 -11.39
C GLY A 150 1.57 32.09 -11.15
N ILE A 151 1.50 31.59 -9.90
CA ILE A 151 1.97 30.25 -9.56
C ILE A 151 0.92 29.19 -9.93
N ASP A 152 1.36 28.10 -10.53
CA ASP A 152 0.47 27.09 -11.13
C ASP A 152 -0.15 26.14 -10.09
N PHE A 153 0.64 25.75 -9.08
CA PHE A 153 0.22 24.83 -8.02
C PHE A 153 0.55 25.39 -6.64
N ILE A 154 -0.38 25.18 -5.71
CA ILE A 154 -0.13 25.19 -4.29
C ILE A 154 0.09 23.75 -3.80
N LYS A 155 1.18 23.53 -3.06
CA LYS A 155 1.57 22.24 -2.51
C LYS A 155 1.52 22.29 -0.98
N THR A 156 0.91 21.28 -0.35
CA THR A 156 0.65 21.30 1.09
C THR A 156 1.92 21.24 1.93
N SER A 157 2.75 20.22 1.73
CA SER A 157 3.83 19.90 2.68
C SER A 157 5.10 19.40 2.00
N THR A 158 6.24 19.60 2.67
CA THR A 158 7.54 19.08 2.24
C THR A 158 7.70 17.60 2.53
N GLY A 159 7.01 17.10 3.56
CA GLY A 159 7.21 15.76 4.12
C GLY A 159 8.29 15.68 5.22
N PHE A 160 8.92 16.80 5.57
CA PHE A 160 9.96 16.88 6.61
C PHE A 160 9.48 17.53 7.93
N ALA A 161 8.29 18.12 7.93
CA ALA A 161 7.65 18.64 9.14
C ALA A 161 7.01 17.53 9.99
N LYS A 162 6.55 17.88 11.21
CA LYS A 162 5.91 16.93 12.13
C LYS A 162 4.60 16.32 11.60
N ARG A 163 3.89 17.06 10.74
CA ARG A 163 2.61 16.66 10.13
C ARG A 163 2.69 16.86 8.62
N GLY A 164 2.14 15.93 7.84
CA GLY A 164 1.95 16.08 6.39
C GLY A 164 0.63 16.75 6.04
N ALA A 165 0.14 16.53 4.81
CA ALA A 165 -1.16 17.02 4.38
C ALA A 165 -2.30 16.48 5.26
N SER A 166 -3.34 17.28 5.48
CA SER A 166 -4.63 16.82 5.99
C SER A 166 -5.75 17.15 5.00
N VAL A 167 -6.89 16.46 5.12
CA VAL A 167 -8.04 16.69 4.23
C VAL A 167 -8.59 18.11 4.43
N GLU A 168 -8.59 18.57 5.67
CA GLU A 168 -9.03 19.91 6.07
C GLU A 168 -8.17 20.99 5.39
N ASP A 169 -6.84 20.79 5.31
CA ASP A 169 -5.95 21.71 4.59
C ASP A 169 -6.35 21.82 3.11
N ILE A 170 -6.67 20.70 2.45
CA ILE A 170 -7.10 20.69 1.04
C ILE A 170 -8.44 21.41 0.86
N GLU A 171 -9.40 21.18 1.76
CA GLU A 171 -10.70 21.83 1.72
C GLU A 171 -10.59 23.34 1.90
N ILE A 172 -9.74 23.79 2.84
CA ILE A 172 -9.43 25.21 3.04
C ILE A 172 -8.81 25.83 1.79
N ILE A 173 -7.81 25.17 1.21
CA ILE A 173 -7.16 25.65 -0.02
C ILE A 173 -8.19 25.74 -1.15
N LYS A 174 -9.02 24.71 -1.34
CA LYS A 174 -10.05 24.66 -2.38
C LYS A 174 -11.10 25.76 -2.22
N LYS A 175 -11.54 26.02 -0.99
CA LYS A 175 -12.47 27.09 -0.63
C LYS A 175 -11.96 28.46 -1.10
N PHE A 176 -10.68 28.77 -0.90
CA PHE A 176 -10.10 30.06 -1.26
C PHE A 176 -9.58 30.11 -2.70
N SER A 177 -9.12 28.99 -3.26
CA SER A 177 -8.59 28.94 -4.63
C SER A 177 -9.67 29.20 -5.66
N LYS A 178 -10.89 28.70 -5.42
CA LYS A 178 -12.02 28.75 -6.36
C LYS A 178 -11.62 28.23 -7.76
N GLY A 179 -10.74 27.22 -7.80
CA GLY A 179 -10.23 26.62 -9.04
C GLY A 179 -9.20 27.45 -9.82
N ARG A 180 -8.73 28.58 -9.29
CA ARG A 180 -7.74 29.46 -9.95
C ARG A 180 -6.30 29.00 -9.81
N ILE A 181 -6.03 28.08 -8.89
CA ILE A 181 -4.72 27.43 -8.70
C ILE A 181 -4.93 25.95 -8.43
N LYS A 182 -4.05 25.10 -8.98
CA LYS A 182 -4.13 23.65 -8.79
C LYS A 182 -3.56 23.25 -7.43
N ILE A 183 -4.04 22.14 -6.88
CA ILE A 183 -3.66 21.68 -5.54
C ILE A 183 -2.86 20.37 -5.63
N LYS A 184 -1.64 20.38 -5.09
CA LYS A 184 -0.82 19.18 -4.89
C LYS A 184 -0.80 18.78 -3.42
N ALA A 185 -1.43 17.65 -3.07
CA ALA A 185 -1.35 17.10 -1.72
C ALA A 185 -0.07 16.27 -1.57
N SER A 186 0.73 16.53 -0.54
CA SER A 186 1.96 15.78 -0.27
C SER A 186 2.29 15.71 1.21
N GLY A 187 3.08 14.70 1.60
CA GLY A 187 3.50 14.44 2.97
C GLY A 187 2.62 13.39 3.66
N GLY A 188 3.20 12.22 3.95
CA GLY A 188 2.53 11.15 4.69
C GLY A 188 1.53 10.29 3.91
N ILE A 189 1.32 10.54 2.61
CA ILE A 189 0.35 9.81 1.78
C ILE A 189 0.97 8.47 1.34
N LYS A 190 0.60 7.38 2.01
CA LYS A 190 1.23 6.05 1.81
C LYS A 190 0.30 4.98 1.25
N THR A 191 -1.02 5.19 1.31
CA THR A 191 -2.02 4.17 0.96
C THR A 191 -2.94 4.64 -0.16
N LEU A 192 -3.57 3.70 -0.88
CA LEU A 192 -4.59 4.01 -1.87
C LEU A 192 -5.77 4.75 -1.23
N ARG A 193 -6.19 4.33 -0.03
CA ARG A 193 -7.27 4.98 0.70
C ARG A 193 -6.99 6.46 0.93
N ASP A 194 -5.79 6.80 1.39
CA ASP A 194 -5.41 8.20 1.63
C ASP A 194 -5.37 8.98 0.32
N THR A 195 -4.76 8.38 -0.72
CA THR A 195 -4.69 8.96 -2.07
C THR A 195 -6.08 9.33 -2.59
N LEU A 196 -7.04 8.41 -2.52
CA LEU A 196 -8.41 8.64 -2.97
C LEU A 196 -9.14 9.69 -2.13
N LYS A 197 -8.89 9.75 -0.82
CA LYS A 197 -9.45 10.80 0.06
C LYS A 197 -8.98 12.19 -0.37
N PHE A 198 -7.68 12.37 -0.58
CA PHE A 198 -7.12 13.67 -0.98
C PHE A 198 -7.62 14.12 -2.36
N LEU A 199 -7.68 13.21 -3.33
CA LEU A 199 -8.25 13.48 -4.65
C LEU A 199 -9.74 13.88 -4.54
N SER A 200 -10.51 13.18 -3.71
CA SER A 200 -11.94 13.48 -3.49
C SER A 200 -12.15 14.83 -2.80
N ALA A 201 -11.29 15.18 -1.85
CA ALA A 201 -11.31 16.48 -1.18
C ALA A 201 -11.05 17.63 -2.17
N GLY A 202 -10.25 17.38 -3.21
CA GLY A 202 -10.03 18.29 -4.32
C GLY A 202 -8.57 18.52 -4.68
N ALA A 203 -7.67 17.64 -4.26
CA ALA A 203 -6.31 17.63 -4.80
C ALA A 203 -6.32 17.28 -6.29
N ASP A 204 -5.58 18.03 -7.09
CA ASP A 204 -5.36 17.74 -8.52
C ASP A 204 -4.27 16.71 -8.73
N VAL A 205 -3.25 16.72 -7.84
CA VAL A 205 -2.04 15.90 -7.92
C VAL A 205 -1.65 15.41 -6.53
N ILE A 206 -1.08 14.21 -6.45
CA ILE A 206 -0.55 13.59 -5.24
C ILE A 206 0.98 13.50 -5.33
N GLY A 207 1.69 14.08 -4.37
CA GLY A 207 3.14 13.88 -4.22
C GLY A 207 3.45 12.82 -3.17
N THR A 208 4.03 11.69 -3.59
CA THR A 208 4.34 10.57 -2.69
C THR A 208 5.53 9.73 -3.16
N SER A 209 6.28 9.19 -2.20
CA SER A 209 7.31 8.16 -2.43
C SER A 209 6.75 6.74 -2.45
N SER A 210 5.47 6.55 -2.15
CA SER A 210 4.78 5.25 -2.15
C SER A 210 3.92 5.04 -3.40
N GLY A 211 4.16 5.80 -4.47
CA GLY A 211 3.35 5.77 -5.70
C GLY A 211 3.23 4.37 -6.30
N TYR A 212 4.34 3.65 -6.44
CA TYR A 212 4.34 2.27 -6.93
C TYR A 212 3.48 1.35 -6.08
N GLU A 213 3.65 1.39 -4.76
CA GLU A 213 2.91 0.57 -3.80
C GLU A 213 1.41 0.89 -3.82
N ILE A 214 1.04 2.16 -3.96
CA ILE A 214 -0.35 2.62 -4.09
C ILE A 214 -1.01 2.06 -5.36
N ILE A 215 -0.30 2.08 -6.50
CA ILE A 215 -0.83 1.51 -7.74
C ILE A 215 -0.95 -0.01 -7.64
N LYS A 216 0.01 -0.69 -7.00
CA LYS A 216 -0.10 -2.13 -6.72
C LYS A 216 -1.29 -2.47 -5.81
N GLU A 217 -1.57 -1.65 -4.82
CA GLU A 217 -2.77 -1.78 -3.98
C GLU A 217 -4.06 -1.63 -4.82
N LEU A 218 -4.10 -0.70 -5.78
CA LEU A 218 -5.25 -0.56 -6.68
C LEU A 218 -5.39 -1.75 -7.63
N GLU A 219 -4.29 -2.27 -8.18
CA GLU A 219 -4.31 -3.47 -9.01
C GLU A 219 -4.82 -4.69 -8.24
N THR A 220 -4.41 -4.85 -6.98
CA THR A 220 -4.89 -5.98 -6.17
C THR A 220 -6.36 -5.83 -5.80
N GLN A 221 -6.83 -4.61 -5.47
CA GLN A 221 -8.25 -4.31 -5.27
C GLN A 221 -9.10 -4.47 -6.55
N GLY A 222 -8.56 -4.06 -7.70
CA GLY A 222 -9.16 -4.24 -9.03
C GLY A 222 -9.28 -5.73 -9.40
N LYS A 223 -8.24 -6.52 -9.11
CA LYS A 223 -8.27 -7.98 -9.22
C LYS A 223 -9.24 -8.62 -8.24
N THR A 224 -9.60 -7.94 -7.14
CA THR A 224 -10.64 -8.43 -6.22
C THR A 224 -12.05 -7.91 -6.47
N THR A 225 -12.23 -7.04 -7.45
CA THR A 225 -13.53 -6.55 -7.91
C THR A 225 -13.87 -7.01 -9.33
N SER A 226 -12.89 -7.50 -10.10
CA SER A 226 -13.14 -8.30 -11.31
C SER A 226 -13.52 -9.73 -10.94
N ASN A 227 -14.79 -9.95 -10.59
CA ASN A 227 -15.48 -11.26 -10.64
C ASN A 227 -14.65 -12.51 -10.27
N LEU A 228 -13.86 -12.44 -9.18
CA LEU A 228 -13.29 -13.64 -8.58
C LEU A 228 -14.39 -14.20 -7.67
N GLU A 229 -15.02 -15.29 -8.12
CA GLU A 229 -15.81 -16.16 -7.26
C GLU A 229 -15.01 -16.40 -5.96
N GLU A 230 -15.61 -16.10 -4.80
CA GLU A 230 -15.01 -16.45 -3.51
C GLU A 230 -14.85 -17.97 -3.51
N ILE A 231 -13.60 -18.45 -3.49
CA ILE A 231 -13.33 -19.89 -3.52
C ILE A 231 -13.62 -20.43 -2.13
N GLU A 232 -14.67 -21.26 -2.05
CA GLU A 232 -15.07 -21.89 -0.81
C GLU A 232 -14.35 -23.23 -0.66
N PHE A 233 -13.87 -23.49 0.55
CA PHE A 233 -13.26 -24.74 0.94
C PHE A 233 -14.03 -25.35 2.08
N TYR A 234 -14.42 -26.61 1.93
CA TYR A 234 -14.92 -27.43 3.03
C TYR A 234 -13.82 -28.41 3.38
N VAL A 235 -13.41 -28.46 4.64
CA VAL A 235 -12.27 -29.27 5.07
C VAL A 235 -12.62 -30.08 6.29
N ASP A 236 -12.17 -31.33 6.29
CA ASP A 236 -12.33 -32.22 7.44
C ASP A 236 -11.19 -33.24 7.55
N GLY A 237 -10.95 -33.71 8.77
CA GLY A 237 -9.95 -34.71 9.12
C GLY A 237 -10.52 -35.76 10.08
N SER A 238 -10.22 -37.02 9.80
CA SER A 238 -10.70 -38.16 10.58
C SER A 238 -9.57 -39.13 10.92
N SER A 239 -9.62 -39.75 12.09
CA SER A 239 -8.68 -40.79 12.50
C SER A 239 -9.38 -42.03 13.06
N LEU A 240 -9.02 -43.21 12.55
CA LEU A 240 -9.56 -44.51 12.99
C LEU A 240 -8.76 -45.04 14.18
N GLY A 241 -8.99 -44.41 15.35
CA GLY A 241 -8.12 -44.51 16.53
C GLY A 241 -7.30 -43.22 16.67
N ASN A 242 -6.98 -42.79 17.90
CA ASN A 242 -6.33 -41.49 18.14
C ASN A 242 -5.13 -41.64 19.09
N PRO A 243 -3.95 -42.05 18.59
CA PRO A 243 -3.55 -42.13 17.18
C PRO A 243 -3.98 -43.43 16.47
N GLY A 244 -4.10 -43.39 15.14
CA GLY A 244 -4.45 -44.51 14.26
C GLY A 244 -4.39 -44.11 12.78
N PRO A 245 -4.82 -44.98 11.84
CA PRO A 245 -4.92 -44.62 10.43
C PRO A 245 -5.80 -43.38 10.24
N GLY A 246 -5.21 -42.32 9.68
CA GLY A 246 -5.83 -41.02 9.50
C GLY A 246 -6.11 -40.71 8.04
N GLY A 247 -7.14 -39.89 7.80
CA GLY A 247 -7.49 -39.38 6.50
C GLY A 247 -7.99 -37.94 6.59
N TRP A 248 -7.75 -37.17 5.54
CA TRP A 248 -8.21 -35.79 5.42
C TRP A 248 -8.85 -35.58 4.04
N ALA A 249 -9.76 -34.61 3.97
CA ALA A 249 -10.43 -34.25 2.73
C ALA A 249 -10.63 -32.73 2.62
N VAL A 250 -10.64 -32.26 1.38
CA VAL A 250 -10.92 -30.89 1.00
C VAL A 250 -11.87 -30.93 -0.19
N LEU A 251 -12.97 -30.18 -0.11
CA LEU A 251 -13.80 -29.85 -1.26
C LEU A 251 -13.57 -28.39 -1.61
N ILE A 252 -13.18 -28.14 -2.86
CA ILE A 252 -12.93 -26.81 -3.42
C ILE A 252 -14.13 -26.45 -4.30
N LYS A 253 -14.74 -25.31 -4.04
CA LYS A 253 -15.87 -24.80 -4.82
C LYS A 253 -15.52 -23.42 -5.39
N SER A 254 -15.50 -23.33 -6.71
CA SER A 254 -15.42 -22.06 -7.46
C SER A 254 -16.60 -22.02 -8.41
N GLY A 255 -17.65 -21.28 -8.03
CA GLY A 255 -18.89 -21.22 -8.79
C GLY A 255 -19.57 -22.59 -8.87
N GLU A 256 -19.79 -23.07 -10.09
CA GLU A 256 -20.38 -24.38 -10.37
C GLU A 256 -19.37 -25.54 -10.35
N LYS A 257 -18.05 -25.25 -10.33
CA LYS A 257 -17.02 -26.30 -10.31
C LYS A 257 -16.75 -26.78 -8.89
N GLU A 258 -16.69 -28.11 -8.76
CA GLU A 258 -16.28 -28.81 -7.53
C GLU A 258 -15.04 -29.66 -7.81
N GLU A 259 -14.03 -29.55 -6.95
CA GLU A 259 -12.85 -30.40 -6.94
C GLU A 259 -12.67 -31.01 -5.55
N ILE A 260 -12.20 -32.25 -5.48
CA ILE A 260 -11.97 -32.96 -4.21
C ILE A 260 -10.49 -33.33 -4.12
N LEU A 261 -9.86 -32.94 -3.02
CA LEU A 261 -8.55 -33.44 -2.61
C LEU A 261 -8.73 -34.33 -1.39
N SER A 262 -7.95 -35.41 -1.33
CA SER A 262 -7.92 -36.27 -0.14
C SER A 262 -6.56 -36.93 0.03
N GLY A 263 -6.23 -37.25 1.26
CA GLY A 263 -5.00 -37.94 1.62
C GLY A 263 -5.11 -38.54 3.01
N GLY A 264 -4.00 -38.97 3.57
CA GLY A 264 -3.98 -39.54 4.91
C GLY A 264 -2.60 -40.07 5.28
N ASP A 265 -2.50 -40.61 6.48
CA ASP A 265 -1.28 -41.20 7.02
C ASP A 265 -1.62 -42.47 7.80
N PRO A 266 -0.73 -43.48 7.83
CA PRO A 266 -0.97 -44.73 8.54
C PRO A 266 -1.06 -44.58 10.06
N LEU A 267 -0.44 -43.53 10.63
CA LEU A 267 -0.46 -43.25 12.06
C LEU A 267 -0.55 -41.74 12.30
N ALA A 268 -1.75 -41.27 12.62
CA ALA A 268 -2.04 -39.86 12.87
C ALA A 268 -3.08 -39.70 13.99
N THR A 269 -3.18 -38.48 14.49
CA THR A 269 -4.26 -38.04 15.38
C THR A 269 -5.33 -37.28 14.59
N ASN A 270 -6.54 -37.16 15.15
CA ASN A 270 -7.62 -36.39 14.51
C ASN A 270 -7.18 -34.95 14.21
N ASN A 271 -6.57 -34.29 15.22
CA ASN A 271 -6.08 -32.92 15.10
C ASN A 271 -5.01 -32.75 14.01
N GLN A 272 -4.16 -33.76 13.79
CA GLN A 272 -3.19 -33.72 12.68
C GLN A 272 -3.90 -33.79 11.33
N MET A 273 -4.93 -34.62 11.20
CA MET A 273 -5.69 -34.73 9.95
C MET A 273 -6.47 -33.46 9.63
N GLU A 274 -7.11 -32.84 10.62
CA GLU A 274 -7.80 -31.57 10.42
C GLU A 274 -6.85 -30.45 10.01
N LEU A 275 -5.66 -30.36 10.64
CA LEU A 275 -4.63 -29.40 10.22
C LEU A 275 -4.12 -29.68 8.80
N LYS A 276 -3.89 -30.95 8.45
CA LYS A 276 -3.44 -31.33 7.10
C LYS A 276 -4.50 -31.04 6.03
N ALA A 277 -5.80 -31.16 6.35
CA ALA A 277 -6.89 -30.78 5.45
C ALA A 277 -6.78 -29.29 5.07
N VAL A 278 -6.67 -28.42 6.08
CA VAL A 278 -6.54 -26.97 5.91
C VAL A 278 -5.26 -26.60 5.16
N ILE A 279 -4.12 -27.21 5.53
CA ILE A 279 -2.83 -26.95 4.86
C ILE A 279 -2.90 -27.35 3.40
N SER A 280 -3.53 -28.48 3.08
CA SER A 280 -3.69 -28.96 1.71
C SER A 280 -4.60 -28.04 0.89
N ALA A 281 -5.67 -27.53 1.50
CA ALA A 281 -6.56 -26.55 0.88
C ALA A 281 -5.80 -25.25 0.52
N LEU A 282 -5.04 -24.70 1.47
CA LEU A 282 -4.29 -23.46 1.26
C LEU A 282 -3.12 -23.66 0.29
N SER A 283 -2.43 -24.79 0.35
CA SER A 283 -1.27 -25.07 -0.53
C SER A 283 -1.65 -25.33 -1.98
N HIS A 284 -2.94 -25.54 -2.28
CA HIS A 284 -3.42 -25.79 -3.63
C HIS A 284 -3.14 -24.62 -4.59
N PHE A 285 -3.14 -23.38 -4.09
CA PHE A 285 -2.90 -22.19 -4.90
C PHE A 285 -1.47 -21.66 -4.76
N LYS A 286 -0.79 -21.48 -5.90
CA LYS A 286 0.57 -20.92 -5.97
C LYS A 286 0.62 -19.40 -5.91
N GLU A 287 -0.52 -18.72 -5.89
CA GLU A 287 -0.65 -17.27 -5.84
C GLU A 287 -1.63 -16.85 -4.73
N PRO A 288 -1.51 -15.62 -4.16
CA PRO A 288 -2.44 -15.14 -3.14
C PRO A 288 -3.89 -15.10 -3.62
N LYS A 289 -4.83 -15.57 -2.79
CA LYS A 289 -6.27 -15.67 -3.10
C LYS A 289 -7.11 -15.22 -1.91
N ARG A 290 -8.37 -14.83 -2.18
CA ARG A 290 -9.41 -14.68 -1.15
C ARG A 290 -10.13 -16.02 -0.99
N LEU A 291 -10.05 -16.59 0.20
CA LEU A 291 -10.50 -17.95 0.47
C LEU A 291 -11.46 -17.94 1.64
N LYS A 292 -12.54 -18.72 1.56
CA LYS A 292 -13.46 -18.95 2.66
C LYS A 292 -13.40 -20.42 3.07
N ILE A 293 -12.91 -20.68 4.28
CA ILE A 293 -12.74 -22.04 4.80
C ILE A 293 -13.85 -22.35 5.80
N TYR A 294 -14.60 -23.41 5.51
CA TYR A 294 -15.61 -24.02 6.35
C TYR A 294 -15.02 -25.27 7.01
N THR A 295 -15.10 -25.32 8.34
CA THR A 295 -14.70 -26.50 9.13
C THR A 295 -15.51 -26.56 10.42
N ASP A 296 -15.82 -27.77 10.90
CA ASP A 296 -16.42 -27.99 12.21
C ASP A 296 -15.38 -28.17 13.33
N SER A 297 -14.09 -28.26 12.96
CA SER A 297 -12.99 -28.38 13.90
C SER A 297 -12.86 -27.15 14.81
N GLU A 298 -13.25 -27.32 16.06
CA GLU A 298 -13.00 -26.33 17.09
C GLU A 298 -11.49 -26.16 17.37
N TYR A 299 -10.71 -27.22 17.19
CA TYR A 299 -9.26 -27.18 17.35
C TYR A 299 -8.59 -26.26 16.32
N VAL A 300 -9.01 -26.34 15.05
CA VAL A 300 -8.53 -25.45 13.98
C VAL A 300 -9.00 -24.03 14.24
N ILE A 301 -10.32 -23.82 14.44
CA ILE A 301 -10.90 -22.48 14.59
C ILE A 301 -10.28 -21.73 15.78
N LYS A 302 -10.28 -22.31 16.98
CA LYS A 302 -9.66 -21.66 18.15
C LYS A 302 -8.15 -21.57 18.01
N GLY A 303 -7.53 -22.56 17.38
CA GLY A 303 -6.11 -22.55 17.09
C GLY A 303 -5.69 -21.34 16.26
N VAL A 304 -6.35 -21.08 15.13
CA VAL A 304 -6.01 -19.95 14.25
C VAL A 304 -6.44 -18.60 14.81
N THR A 305 -7.60 -18.51 15.47
CA THR A 305 -8.17 -17.23 15.92
C THR A 305 -7.71 -16.78 17.31
N GLU A 306 -7.47 -17.72 18.22
CA GLU A 306 -7.19 -17.41 19.63
C GLU A 306 -5.81 -17.84 20.11
N TRP A 307 -5.36 -19.04 19.74
CA TRP A 307 -4.19 -19.67 20.37
C TRP A 307 -2.87 -19.37 19.66
N LEU A 308 -2.81 -19.52 18.34
CA LEU A 308 -1.60 -19.32 17.54
C LEU A 308 -0.97 -17.93 17.75
N PRO A 309 -1.73 -16.82 17.81
CA PRO A 309 -1.15 -15.50 18.12
C PRO A 309 -0.51 -15.43 19.52
N LYS A 310 -1.06 -16.16 20.50
CA LYS A 310 -0.54 -16.22 21.89
C LYS A 310 0.68 -17.13 21.98
N TRP A 311 0.65 -18.30 21.35
CA TRP A 311 1.75 -19.25 21.31
C TRP A 311 2.99 -18.65 20.65
N LYS A 312 2.84 -17.90 19.55
CA LYS A 312 3.95 -17.21 18.89
C LYS A 312 4.69 -16.25 19.82
N LYS A 313 3.95 -15.46 20.60
CA LYS A 313 4.53 -14.54 21.59
C LYS A 313 5.27 -15.26 22.72
N ARG A 314 4.96 -16.53 22.96
CA ARG A 314 5.54 -17.38 24.01
C ARG A 314 6.52 -18.42 23.47
N GLY A 315 6.97 -18.29 22.22
CA GLY A 315 7.92 -19.24 21.63
C GLY A 315 7.37 -20.66 21.46
N TYR A 316 6.06 -20.79 21.15
CA TYR A 316 5.35 -22.07 21.01
C TYR A 316 5.28 -22.91 22.29
N ILE A 317 5.11 -22.24 23.43
CA ILE A 317 4.81 -22.83 24.74
C ILE A 317 3.35 -22.52 25.14
N THR A 318 2.64 -23.55 25.63
CA THR A 318 1.27 -23.44 26.11
C THR A 318 1.19 -22.72 27.47
N SER A 319 -0.02 -22.40 27.95
CA SER A 319 -0.20 -21.74 29.25
C SER A 319 0.23 -22.60 30.44
N ASP A 320 0.25 -23.93 30.29
CA ASP A 320 0.73 -24.89 31.29
C ASP A 320 2.24 -25.22 31.14
N GLY A 321 2.98 -24.45 30.34
CA GLY A 321 4.44 -24.55 30.23
C GLY A 321 4.95 -25.69 29.34
N LYS A 322 4.08 -26.36 28.59
CA LYS A 322 4.46 -27.46 27.70
C LYS A 322 4.67 -26.99 26.26
N PRO A 323 5.47 -27.70 25.45
CA PRO A 323 5.53 -27.45 24.02
C PRO A 323 4.15 -27.61 23.35
N VAL A 324 3.81 -26.69 22.44
CA VAL A 324 2.59 -26.77 21.62
C VAL A 324 2.65 -28.03 20.74
N LYS A 325 1.62 -28.88 20.86
CA LYS A 325 1.48 -30.07 20.00
C LYS A 325 1.27 -29.65 18.54
N ASN A 326 1.76 -30.46 17.60
CA ASN A 326 1.66 -30.23 16.16
C ASN A 326 2.31 -28.91 15.69
N ARG A 327 3.34 -28.43 16.41
CA ARG A 327 4.02 -27.17 16.12
C ARG A 327 4.40 -27.01 14.64
N GLU A 328 4.98 -28.04 14.03
CA GLU A 328 5.41 -28.00 12.63
C GLU A 328 4.24 -27.72 11.67
N LEU A 329 3.07 -28.34 11.90
CA LEU A 329 1.87 -28.10 11.12
C LEU A 329 1.32 -26.68 11.35
N TRP A 330 1.36 -26.20 12.59
CA TRP A 330 0.96 -24.82 12.91
C TRP A 330 1.86 -23.78 12.24
N GLU A 331 3.17 -23.99 12.21
CA GLU A 331 4.12 -23.09 11.54
C GLU A 331 3.90 -23.05 10.02
N VAL A 332 3.62 -24.20 9.39
CA VAL A 332 3.26 -24.26 7.96
C VAL A 332 1.95 -23.54 7.71
N LEU A 333 0.93 -23.82 8.52
CA LEU A 333 -0.39 -23.20 8.41
C LEU A 333 -0.30 -21.68 8.58
N GLU A 334 0.50 -21.18 9.53
CA GLU A 334 0.71 -19.74 9.75
C GLU A 334 1.24 -19.06 8.48
N ARG A 335 2.26 -19.65 7.83
CA ARG A 335 2.83 -19.09 6.58
C ARG A 335 1.79 -18.99 5.48
N LEU A 336 0.94 -20.01 5.35
CA LEU A 336 -0.11 -20.07 4.34
C LEU A 336 -1.24 -19.08 4.63
N ILE A 337 -1.67 -18.95 5.89
CA ILE A 337 -2.68 -17.95 6.28
C ILE A 337 -2.18 -16.53 6.04
N ASN A 338 -0.89 -16.26 6.25
CA ASN A 338 -0.29 -14.95 5.97
C ASN A 338 -0.08 -14.70 4.47
N PHE A 339 -0.03 -15.75 3.64
CA PHE A 339 0.12 -15.65 2.19
C PHE A 339 -1.22 -15.40 1.48
N HIS A 340 -2.34 -15.92 2.00
CA HIS A 340 -3.69 -15.71 1.47
C HIS A 340 -4.51 -14.71 2.30
N GLN A 341 -5.68 -14.29 1.79
CA GLN A 341 -6.69 -13.60 2.59
C GLN A 341 -7.78 -14.61 2.96
N VAL A 342 -7.69 -15.18 4.16
CA VAL A 342 -8.56 -16.28 4.63
C VAL A 342 -9.67 -15.77 5.53
N LYS A 343 -10.92 -16.12 5.22
CA LYS A 343 -12.07 -16.04 6.12
C LYS A 343 -12.40 -17.44 6.66
N TRP A 344 -12.76 -17.49 7.94
CA TRP A 344 -13.10 -18.74 8.63
C TRP A 344 -14.57 -18.76 8.97
N GLU A 345 -15.25 -19.85 8.63
CA GLU A 345 -16.62 -20.13 9.07
C GLU A 345 -16.64 -21.44 9.83
N LYS A 346 -17.16 -21.41 11.06
CA LYS A 346 -17.44 -22.62 11.82
C LYS A 346 -18.77 -23.19 11.34
N VAL A 347 -18.77 -24.44 10.90
CA VAL A 347 -20.01 -25.18 10.61
C VAL A 347 -20.30 -26.16 11.74
N SER A 348 -21.58 -26.51 11.91
CA SER A 348 -21.98 -27.49 12.91
C SER A 348 -21.54 -28.89 12.49
N ALA A 349 -20.92 -29.63 13.40
CA ALA A 349 -20.62 -31.03 13.18
C ALA A 349 -21.93 -31.81 12.88
N HIS A 350 -21.93 -32.57 11.79
CA HIS A 350 -23.01 -33.50 11.41
C HIS A 350 -24.45 -32.95 11.38
N SER A 351 -24.64 -31.68 11.01
CA SER A 351 -26.00 -31.15 10.79
C SER A 351 -26.07 -30.08 9.69
N GLY A 352 -26.68 -30.45 8.57
CA GLY A 352 -27.35 -29.52 7.65
C GLY A 352 -26.47 -28.85 6.58
N ASN A 353 -25.16 -29.03 6.61
CA ASN A 353 -24.27 -28.59 5.53
C ASN A 353 -23.82 -29.78 4.66
N PHE A 354 -24.42 -29.88 3.48
CA PHE A 354 -24.16 -30.95 2.50
C PHE A 354 -22.67 -31.13 2.17
N TYR A 355 -21.92 -30.05 2.00
CA TYR A 355 -20.51 -30.12 1.64
C TYR A 355 -19.62 -30.54 2.81
N ASN A 356 -19.96 -30.13 4.04
CA ASN A 356 -19.25 -30.60 5.25
C ASN A 356 -19.43 -32.11 5.46
N GLU A 357 -20.66 -32.60 5.33
CA GLU A 357 -20.95 -34.05 5.44
C GLU A 357 -20.24 -34.86 4.33
N LYS A 358 -20.14 -34.28 3.13
CA LYS A 358 -19.41 -34.88 2.01
C LYS A 358 -17.91 -35.02 2.33
N VAL A 359 -17.26 -33.99 2.87
CA VAL A 359 -15.82 -34.07 3.21
C VAL A 359 -15.54 -34.96 4.42
N ASP A 360 -16.43 -35.00 5.43
CA ASP A 360 -16.32 -35.95 6.56
C ASP A 360 -16.33 -37.40 6.09
N LYS A 361 -17.26 -37.74 5.19
CA LYS A 361 -17.33 -39.09 4.62
C LYS A 361 -16.05 -39.43 3.86
N ILE A 362 -15.52 -38.51 3.04
CA ILE A 362 -14.29 -38.72 2.26
C ILE A 362 -13.07 -38.83 3.18
N ALA A 363 -12.99 -38.05 4.25
CA ALA A 363 -11.91 -38.13 5.24
C ALA A 363 -11.90 -39.51 5.92
N LYS A 364 -13.08 -40.01 6.35
CA LYS A 364 -13.25 -41.36 6.93
C LYS A 364 -12.91 -42.47 5.94
N GLU A 365 -13.32 -42.34 4.68
CA GLU A 365 -12.96 -43.29 3.62
C GLU A 365 -11.46 -43.29 3.34
N SER A 366 -10.82 -42.12 3.35
CA SER A 366 -9.38 -41.98 3.16
C SER A 366 -8.60 -42.61 4.32
N ALA A 367 -9.08 -42.45 5.56
CA ALA A 367 -8.50 -43.13 6.73
C ALA A 367 -8.59 -44.66 6.61
N LYS A 368 -9.69 -45.19 6.08
CA LYS A 368 -9.85 -46.65 5.86
C LYS A 368 -8.86 -47.21 4.85
N LYS A 369 -8.42 -46.44 3.84
CA LYS A 369 -7.41 -46.88 2.88
C LYS A 369 -6.08 -47.22 3.56
N TRP A 370 -5.79 -46.57 4.69
CA TRP A 370 -4.58 -46.78 5.47
C TRP A 370 -4.68 -47.91 6.51
N ARG A 371 -5.84 -48.58 6.65
CA ARG A 371 -6.02 -49.73 7.56
C ARG A 371 -5.27 -51.00 7.14
N LYS A 372 -4.78 -51.11 5.89
CA LYS A 372 -4.33 -52.38 5.29
C LYS A 372 -2.85 -52.45 4.87
N ASN A 373 -1.98 -51.63 5.45
CA ASN A 373 -0.53 -51.69 5.18
C ASN A 373 0.32 -52.05 6.43
N PHE A 374 -0.21 -52.85 7.36
CA PHE A 374 0.57 -53.49 8.42
C PHE A 374 0.24 -54.97 8.50
#